data_AF-A0A844AEK5-F1
#
_entry.id   AF-A0A844AEK5-F1
#
_cell.length_a   1.000
_cell.length_b   1.000
_cell.length_c   1.000
_cell.angle_alpha   90.00
_cell.angle_beta   90.00
_cell.angle_gamma   90.00
#
_symmetry.space_group_name_H-M   'P 1'
#
loop_
_entity.id
_entity.type
_entity.pdbx_description
1 polymer ?
#
loop_
_entity_poly.entity_id
_entity_poly.type
_entity_poly.pdbx_seq_one_letter_code
_entity_poly.pdbx_strand_id
1 'polypeptide(L)' 'MAGAKLPQLPPPQEPLVDPRTGRITQTWYLYLQRLDQHIREIEERLDAGGL' A
#
# COMPACT_ATOMS: atom_id res chain seq x y z
N MET A 1 -15.22 3.10 -21.29
CA MET A 1 -13.85 3.48 -20.90
C MET A 1 -13.36 2.37 -19.97
N ALA A 2 -12.44 1.51 -20.40
CA ALA A 2 -11.93 0.46 -19.51
C ALA A 2 -11.15 1.13 -18.37
N GLY A 3 -11.57 0.94 -17.12
CA GLY A 3 -10.88 1.48 -15.95
C GLY A 3 -9.43 0.99 -15.94
N ALA A 4 -8.47 1.92 -15.93
CA ALA A 4 -7.06 1.56 -15.87
C ALA A 4 -6.81 0.75 -14.59
N LYS A 5 -6.30 -0.49 -14.72
CA LYS A 5 -5.99 -1.36 -13.58
C LYS A 5 -5.04 -0.62 -12.63
N LEU A 6 -5.37 -0.63 -11.34
CA LEU A 6 -4.50 -0.07 -10.32
C LEU A 6 -3.17 -0.85 -10.28
N PRO A 7 -2.03 -0.15 -10.21
CA PRO A 7 -0.73 -0.81 -10.13
C PRO A 7 -0.63 -1.58 -8.82
N GLN A 8 -0.11 -2.80 -8.86
CA GLN A 8 0.10 -3.59 -7.66
C GLN A 8 1.18 -2.97 -6.78
N LEU A 9 0.96 -3.00 -5.47
CA LEU A 9 1.95 -2.58 -4.48
C LEU A 9 2.62 -3.82 -3.86
N PRO A 10 3.83 -4.21 -4.29
CA PRO A 10 4.49 -5.40 -3.76
C PRO A 10 4.93 -5.17 -2.31
N PRO A 11 4.73 -6.15 -1.42
CA PRO A 11 5.17 -6.04 -0.03
C PRO A 11 6.70 -6.09 0.08
N PRO A 12 7.29 -5.46 1.12
CA PRO A 12 8.70 -5.62 1.44
C PRO A 12 9.04 -7.08 1.73
N GLN A 13 10.24 -7.51 1.32
CA GLN A 13 10.73 -8.88 1.56
C GLN A 13 11.46 -9.03 2.90
N GLU A 14 11.79 -7.92 3.55
CA GLU A 14 12.45 -7.90 4.87
C GLU A 14 11.44 -8.16 6.00
N PRO A 15 11.90 -8.51 7.23
CA PRO A 15 11.03 -8.63 8.39
C PRO A 15 10.31 -7.32 8.73
N LEU A 16 9.06 -7.40 9.22
CA LEU A 16 8.26 -6.23 9.65
C LEU A 16 8.93 -5.42 10.76
N VAL A 17 9.58 -6.13 11.68
CA VAL A 17 10.18 -5.57 12.89
C VAL A 17 11.68 -5.84 12.85
N ASP A 18 12.48 -4.80 13.10
CA ASP A 18 13.92 -4.94 13.29
C ASP A 18 14.19 -5.74 14.58
N PRO A 19 14.84 -6.92 14.49
CA PRO A 19 15.07 -7.79 15.64
C PRO A 19 15.99 -7.18 16.70
N ARG A 20 16.77 -6.13 16.36
CA ARG A 20 17.69 -5.46 17.29
C ARG A 20 17.03 -4.36 18.08
N THR A 21 16.09 -3.65 17.47
CA THR A 21 15.46 -2.46 18.07
C THR A 21 14.01 -2.68 18.49
N GLY A 22 13.37 -3.76 18.01
CA GLY A 22 11.95 -4.05 18.25
C GLY A 22 11.01 -3.06 17.57
N ARG A 23 11.53 -2.20 16.67
CA ARG A 23 10.75 -1.19 15.95
C ARG A 23 10.37 -1.69 14.56
N ILE A 24 9.28 -1.16 14.02
CA ILE A 24 8.93 -1.37 12.61
C ILE A 24 10.07 -0.86 11.75
N THR A 25 10.45 -1.64 10.74
CA THR A 25 11.51 -1.21 9.83
C THR A 25 11.06 -0.02 8.99
N GLN A 26 12.01 0.78 8.52
CA GLN A 26 11.69 1.95 7.70
C GLN A 26 10.97 1.56 6.40
N THR A 27 11.37 0.47 5.76
CA THR A 27 10.75 -0.01 4.52
C THR A 27 9.28 -0.38 4.74
N TRP A 28 8.98 -1.07 5.85
CA TRP A 28 7.61 -1.41 6.20
C TRP A 28 6.77 -0.18 6.59
N TYR A 29 7.36 0.77 7.32
CA TYR A 29 6.68 2.03 7.62
C TYR A 29 6.25 2.77 6.34
N LEU A 30 7.18 2.93 5.39
CA LEU A 30 6.89 3.59 4.10
C LEU A 30 5.89 2.80 3.25
N TYR A 31 5.99 1.47 3.26
CA TYR A 31 5.03 0.61 2.57
C TYR A 31 3.62 0.79 3.12
N LEU A 32 3.44 0.80 4.45
CA LEU A 32 2.14 0.98 5.08
C LEU A 32 1.55 2.36 4.77
N GLN A 33 2.37 3.42 4.75
CA GLN A 33 1.92 4.75 4.32
C GLN A 33 1.42 4.75 2.86
N ARG A 34 2.13 4.07 1.97
CA ARG A 34 1.72 3.97 0.56
C ARG A 34 0.51 3.08 0.36
N LEU A 35 0.35 2.04 1.18
CA LEU A 35 -0.82 1.17 1.16
C LEU A 35 -2.09 1.93 1.55
N ASP A 36 -2.03 2.79 2.56
CA ASP A 36 -3.15 3.65 2.95
C ASP A 36 -3.61 4.56 1.79
N GLN A 37 -2.66 5.21 1.11
CA GLN A 37 -2.96 6.03 -0.07
C GLN A 37 -3.59 5.20 -1.19
N HIS A 38 -3.04 4.00 -1.43
CA HIS A 38 -3.54 3.12 -2.48
C HIS A 38 -4.96 2.63 -2.22
N ILE A 39 -5.32 2.36 -0.96
CA ILE A 39 -6.68 1.98 -0.56
C ILE A 39 -7.65 3.14 -0.81
N ARG A 40 -7.27 4.37 -0.45
CA ARG A 40 -8.10 5.55 -0.74
C ARG A 40 -8.33 5.76 -2.24
N GLU A 41 -7.30 5.55 -3.06
CA GLU A 41 -7.44 5.60 -4.53
C GLU A 41 -8.41 4.52 -5.05
N ILE A 42 -8.45 3.33 -4.43
CA ILE A 42 -9.43 2.29 -4.75
C ILE A 42 -10.83 2.77 -4.39
N GLU A 43 -11.01 3.26 -3.17
CA GLU A 43 -12.29 3.76 -2.65
C GLU A 43 -12.84 4.90 -3.53
N GLU A 44 -12.01 5.90 -3.86
CA GLU A 44 -12.38 7.01 -4.74
C GLU A 44 -12.84 6.53 -6.13
N ARG A 45 -12.17 5.52 -6.71
CA ARG A 45 -12.56 4.96 -8.01
C ARG A 45 -13.87 4.18 -7.94
N LEU A 46 -14.08 3.43 -6.86
CA LEU A 46 -15.32 2.70 -6.63
C LEU A 46 -16.50 3.67 -6.44
N ASP A 47 -16.32 4.71 -5.62
CA ASP A 47 -17.33 5.75 -5.37
C ASP A 47 -17.66 6.56 -6.64
N ALA A 48 -16.66 6.80 -7.50
CA ALA A 48 -16.85 7.44 -8.80
C ALA A 48 -17.55 6.53 -9.84
N GLY A 49 -17.95 5.31 -9.47
CA GLY A 49 -18.63 4.35 -10.34
C GLY A 49 -17.70 3.62 -11.33
N GLY A 50 -16.40 3.57 -11.04
CA GLY A 50 -15.38 3.01 -11.91
C GLY A 50 -14.97 1.57 -11.58
N LEU A 51 -15.59 0.61 -12.26
CA LEU A 51 -14.96 -0.64 -12.71
C LEU A 51 -15.24 -0.86 -14.20
#